data_AF-A0A9E2QHL7-F1
#
_entry.id   AF-A0A9E2QHL7-F1
#
_cell.length_a   1.000
_cell.length_b   1.000
_cell.length_c   1.000
_cell.angle_alpha   90.00
_cell.angle_beta   90.00
_cell.angle_gamma   90.00
#
_symmetry.space_group_name_H-M   'P 1'
#
loop_
_entity.id
_entity.type
_entity.pdbx_description
1 polymer ?
#
loop_
_entity_poly.entity_id
_entity_poly.type
_entity_poly.pdbx_seq_one_letter_code
_entity_poly.pdbx_strand_id
1 'polypeptide(L)'
;EKLVKGQHYSYSDMTGIVARSMTTRIGTWTVVFDSGAGDTKWGTIALNTSTPEETIAKVRARSSTDQKKWSAWEDLGKEAEIKTTPDGRYLQIETTMQLLSGETSPILKDMSVSVK
;
A
#
# COMPACT_ATOMS: atom_id res chain seq x y z
N GLU A 1 24.97 -29.73 -14.05
CA GLU A 1 25.31 -28.58 -13.18
C GLU A 1 24.09 -27.66 -13.06
N LYS A 2 23.84 -27.10 -11.86
CA LYS A 2 22.57 -26.46 -11.45
C LYS A 2 22.59 -24.96 -11.81
N LEU A 3 21.75 -24.52 -12.74
CA LEU A 3 21.55 -23.10 -13.04
C LEU A 3 20.33 -22.57 -12.29
N VAL A 4 20.56 -21.90 -11.16
CA VAL A 4 19.53 -21.16 -10.42
C VAL A 4 19.28 -19.85 -11.17
N LYS A 5 18.17 -19.79 -11.91
CA LYS A 5 17.71 -18.58 -12.60
C LYS A 5 16.97 -17.72 -11.58
N GLY A 6 17.67 -16.77 -10.97
CA GLY A 6 17.09 -15.78 -10.06
C GLY A 6 15.96 -15.04 -10.77
N GLN A 7 14.73 -15.27 -10.32
CA GLN A 7 13.56 -14.54 -10.80
C GLN A 7 13.68 -13.11 -10.27
N HIS A 8 14.02 -12.20 -11.16
CA HIS A 8 13.97 -10.77 -10.92
C HIS A 8 12.50 -10.40 -10.79
N TYR A 9 12.05 -10.08 -9.57
CA TYR A 9 10.70 -9.60 -9.35
C TYR A 9 10.61 -8.15 -9.83
N SER A 10 10.29 -7.96 -11.11
CA SER A 10 9.82 -6.68 -11.63
C SER A 10 8.37 -6.47 -11.20
N TYR A 11 8.12 -5.58 -10.24
CA TYR A 11 6.76 -5.13 -9.93
C TYR A 11 6.52 -3.78 -10.61
N SER A 12 6.05 -3.84 -11.86
CA SER A 12 5.47 -2.70 -12.58
C SER A 12 3.95 -2.84 -12.56
N ASP A 13 3.33 -2.28 -11.53
CA ASP A 13 1.89 -2.09 -11.43
C ASP A 13 1.60 -0.59 -11.63
N MET A 14 1.34 -0.20 -12.88
CA MET A 14 0.65 1.03 -13.21
C MET A 14 -0.69 0.65 -13.85
N THR A 15 -1.61 0.14 -13.04
CA THR A 15 -2.95 -0.23 -13.49
C THR A 15 -3.96 0.93 -13.30
N GLY A 16 -4.30 1.61 -14.41
CA GLY A 16 -5.69 2.04 -14.67
C GLY A 16 -6.22 3.40 -14.16
N ILE A 17 -5.42 4.34 -13.67
CA ILE A 17 -5.93 5.64 -13.10
C ILE A 17 -5.70 6.84 -14.03
N VAL A 18 -5.71 6.65 -15.35
CA VAL A 18 -5.50 7.77 -16.29
C VAL A 18 -6.79 8.55 -16.58
N ALA A 19 -7.98 7.96 -16.37
CA ALA A 19 -9.24 8.58 -16.75
C ALA A 19 -9.92 9.44 -15.66
N ARG A 20 -9.73 9.14 -14.37
CA ARG A 20 -10.36 9.90 -13.26
C ARG A 20 -9.52 11.06 -12.72
N SER A 21 -8.25 11.13 -13.08
CA SER A 21 -7.27 12.13 -12.64
C SER A 21 -7.42 13.49 -13.35
N MET A 22 -8.33 13.62 -14.32
CA MET A 22 -8.47 14.84 -15.14
C MET A 22 -9.36 15.93 -14.53
N THR A 23 -10.36 15.60 -13.70
CA THR A 23 -11.23 16.61 -13.05
C THR A 23 -11.03 16.69 -11.54
N THR A 24 -10.59 15.59 -10.92
CA THR A 24 -10.11 15.53 -9.54
C THR A 24 -8.76 14.85 -9.58
N ARG A 25 -7.67 15.55 -9.26
CA ARG A 25 -6.31 14.99 -9.32
C ARG A 25 -6.10 13.99 -8.17
N ILE A 26 -6.64 12.79 -8.36
CA ILE A 26 -6.59 11.66 -7.41
C ILE A 26 -5.84 10.49 -8.03
N GLY A 27 -4.99 9.85 -7.22
CA GLY A 27 -4.25 8.64 -7.56
C GLY A 27 -4.31 7.65 -6.41
N THR A 28 -4.52 6.39 -6.73
CA THR A 28 -4.50 5.29 -5.75
C THR A 28 -3.33 4.37 -6.05
N TRP A 29 -2.48 4.12 -5.06
CA TRP A 29 -1.38 3.18 -5.15
C TRP A 29 -1.71 1.96 -4.30
N THR A 30 -1.64 0.76 -4.86
CA THR A 30 -1.94 -0.48 -4.15
C THR A 30 -0.75 -1.42 -4.23
N VAL A 31 -0.40 -2.03 -3.10
CA VAL A 31 0.65 -3.06 -3.03
C VAL A 31 0.16 -4.25 -2.21
N VAL A 32 0.60 -5.44 -2.58
CA VAL A 32 0.39 -6.66 -1.79
C VAL A 32 1.74 -7.17 -1.32
N PHE A 33 1.91 -7.25 0.00
CA PHE A 33 3.07 -7.83 0.65
C PHE A 33 2.80 -9.29 0.99
N ASP A 34 3.68 -10.20 0.58
CA ASP A 34 3.65 -11.62 0.99
C ASP A 34 4.70 -11.85 2.08
N SER A 35 4.24 -12.20 3.29
CA SER A 35 5.13 -12.56 4.39
C SER A 35 5.70 -13.98 4.27
N GLY A 36 5.12 -14.83 3.41
CA GLY A 36 5.50 -16.23 3.26
C GLY A 36 5.02 -17.17 4.37
N ALA A 37 4.52 -16.64 5.49
CA ALA A 37 3.96 -17.42 6.59
C ALA A 37 2.44 -17.19 6.72
N GLY A 38 1.68 -18.24 7.06
CA GLY A 38 0.21 -18.21 7.06
C GLY A 38 -0.44 -17.28 8.09
N ASP A 39 0.24 -17.07 9.21
CA ASP A 39 -0.29 -16.45 10.44
C ASP A 39 0.60 -15.28 10.88
N THR A 40 1.06 -14.49 9.91
CA THR A 40 1.96 -13.37 10.20
C THR A 40 1.20 -12.27 10.91
N LYS A 41 1.71 -11.88 12.08
CA LYS A 41 1.24 -10.73 12.83
C LYS A 41 1.78 -9.47 12.22
N TRP A 42 0.89 -8.59 11.80
CA TRP A 42 1.28 -7.31 11.23
C TRP A 42 1.68 -6.34 12.33
N GLY A 43 2.80 -5.64 12.11
CA GLY A 43 3.34 -4.66 13.04
C GLY A 43 2.97 -3.24 12.63
N THR A 44 3.98 -2.40 12.49
CA THR A 44 3.81 -0.99 12.14
C THR A 44 3.98 -0.77 10.65
N ILE A 45 3.12 0.08 10.08
CA ILE A 45 3.31 0.65 8.76
C ILE A 45 3.88 2.06 8.90
N ALA A 46 4.90 2.37 8.10
CA ALA A 46 5.50 3.69 8.01
C ALA A 46 5.57 4.12 6.54
N LEU A 47 4.87 5.20 6.19
CA LEU A 47 4.84 5.79 4.87
C LEU A 47 5.52 7.14 4.87
N ASN A 48 6.57 7.25 4.08
CA ASN A 48 7.23 8.51 3.80
C ASN A 48 6.51 9.19 2.63
N THR A 49 5.54 10.05 2.95
CA THR A 49 4.80 10.85 1.95
C THR A 49 5.13 12.32 2.08
N SER A 50 5.40 12.97 0.94
CA SER A 50 5.46 14.42 0.82
C SER A 50 4.08 14.93 0.45
N THR A 51 3.34 15.41 1.45
CA THR A 51 2.02 16.03 1.27
C THR A 51 2.17 17.54 1.42
N PRO A 52 2.28 18.31 0.32
CA PRO A 52 2.20 19.77 0.38
C PRO A 52 0.81 20.21 0.88
N GLU A 53 0.65 21.50 1.20
CA GLU A 53 -0.64 22.07 1.58
C GLU A 53 -1.72 21.70 0.54
N GLU A 54 -2.97 21.55 1.00
CA GLU A 54 -4.11 21.18 0.15
C GLU A 54 -3.99 19.79 -0.51
N THR A 55 -3.23 18.86 0.09
CA THR A 55 -3.23 17.45 -0.31
C THR A 55 -3.73 16.52 0.78
N ILE A 56 -4.36 15.43 0.35
CA ILE A 56 -4.81 14.34 1.20
C ILE A 56 -4.00 13.09 0.82
N ALA A 57 -3.46 12.41 1.83
CA ALA A 57 -2.94 11.05 1.72
C ALA A 57 -3.66 10.17 2.74
N LYS A 58 -4.50 9.27 2.27
CA LYS A 58 -5.19 8.26 3.08
C LYS A 58 -4.54 6.92 2.85
N VAL A 59 -4.30 6.19 3.93
CA VAL A 59 -3.70 4.86 3.89
C VAL A 59 -4.69 3.90 4.48
N ARG A 60 -4.86 2.74 3.85
CA ARG A 60 -5.65 1.65 4.41
C ARG A 60 -4.97 0.32 4.16
N ALA A 61 -5.09 -0.60 5.11
CA ALA A 61 -4.55 -1.95 4.99
C ALA A 61 -5.64 -3.00 5.21
N ARG A 62 -5.42 -4.18 4.64
CA ARG A 62 -6.23 -5.38 4.90
C ARG A 62 -5.38 -6.62 4.67
N SER A 63 -5.70 -7.71 5.32
CA SER A 63 -4.95 -8.96 5.18
C SER A 63 -5.75 -10.06 4.49
N SER A 64 -5.04 -11.08 4.04
CA SER A 64 -5.59 -12.29 3.46
C SER A 64 -4.67 -13.47 3.72
N THR A 65 -5.24 -14.65 3.93
CA THR A 65 -4.51 -15.93 3.98
C THR A 65 -4.26 -16.53 2.60
N ASP A 66 -5.15 -16.24 1.63
CA ASP A 66 -5.25 -16.97 0.35
C ASP A 66 -5.28 -16.06 -0.90
N GLN A 67 -5.13 -14.74 -0.74
CA GLN A 67 -5.35 -13.69 -1.74
C GLN A 67 -6.78 -13.63 -2.35
N LYS A 68 -7.65 -14.58 -1.98
CA LYS A 68 -9.04 -14.66 -2.46
C LYS A 68 -10.03 -14.04 -1.48
N LYS A 69 -9.81 -14.24 -0.18
CA LYS A 69 -10.65 -13.71 0.90
C LYS A 69 -9.86 -12.66 1.65
N TRP A 70 -10.32 -11.42 1.58
CA TRP A 70 -9.67 -10.29 2.24
C TRP A 70 -10.46 -9.86 3.47
N SER A 71 -9.76 -9.39 4.49
CA SER A 71 -10.38 -8.76 5.65
C SER A 71 -11.03 -7.42 5.28
N ALA A 72 -11.75 -6.84 6.25
CA ALA A 72 -12.13 -5.44 6.18
C ALA A 72 -10.89 -4.54 6.07
N TRP A 73 -11.07 -3.38 5.43
CA TRP A 73 -10.07 -2.34 5.39
C TRP A 73 -9.96 -1.64 6.76
N GLU A 74 -8.74 -1.49 7.23
CA GLU A 74 -8.37 -0.65 8.36
C GLU A 74 -7.76 0.64 7.82
N ASP A 75 -8.35 1.79 8.16
CA ASP A 75 -7.75 3.10 7.87
C ASP A 75 -6.57 3.33 8.82
N LEU A 76 -5.42 3.66 8.24
CA LEU A 76 -4.16 3.86 8.92
C LEU A 76 -3.64 5.27 8.68
N GLY A 77 -2.92 5.79 9.67
CA GLY A 77 -2.12 7.00 9.50
C GLY A 77 -0.87 6.77 8.64
N LYS A 78 -0.10 7.84 8.42
CA LYS A 78 1.21 7.75 7.75
C LYS A 78 2.19 6.87 8.53
N GLU A 79 2.09 6.88 9.85
CA GLU A 79 2.85 6.01 10.74
C GLU A 79 1.87 5.46 11.78
N ALA A 80 1.50 4.19 11.66
CA ALA A 80 0.48 3.58 12.50
C ALA A 80 0.76 2.10 12.71
N GLU A 81 0.45 1.63 13.91
CA GLU A 81 0.42 0.19 14.18
C GLU A 81 -0.87 -0.41 13.61
N ILE A 82 -0.73 -1.53 12.92
CA ILE A 82 -1.84 -2.32 12.42
C ILE A 82 -2.44 -3.09 13.61
N LYS A 83 -3.69 -2.79 13.96
CA LYS A 83 -4.33 -3.32 15.18
C LYS A 83 -5.55 -4.17 14.89
N THR A 84 -6.34 -3.81 13.89
CA THR A 84 -7.63 -4.47 13.61
C THR A 84 -7.54 -5.48 12.48
N THR A 85 -6.52 -5.36 11.64
CA THR A 85 -6.28 -6.26 10.52
C THR A 85 -5.86 -7.61 11.06
N PRO A 86 -6.59 -8.70 10.73
CA PRO A 86 -6.29 -10.01 11.25
C PRO A 86 -4.94 -10.52 10.74
N ASP A 87 -4.37 -11.46 11.47
CA ASP A 87 -3.14 -12.15 11.08
C ASP A 87 -3.37 -12.88 9.74
N GLY A 88 -2.33 -12.93 8.91
CA GLY A 88 -2.46 -13.55 7.60
C GLY A 88 -1.15 -13.55 6.82
N ARG A 89 -1.16 -14.23 5.68
CA ARG A 89 0.02 -14.33 4.83
C ARG A 89 0.28 -13.09 4.00
N TYR A 90 -0.78 -12.53 3.45
CA TYR A 90 -0.74 -11.41 2.55
C TYR A 90 -1.30 -10.17 3.24
N LEU A 91 -0.61 -9.04 3.09
CA LEU A 91 -1.10 -7.73 3.49
C LEU A 91 -1.25 -6.87 2.25
N GLN A 92 -2.44 -6.40 1.96
CA GLN A 92 -2.67 -5.40 0.94
C GLN A 92 -2.78 -4.03 1.57
N ILE A 93 -2.01 -3.10 1.04
CA ILE A 93 -2.02 -1.70 1.44
C ILE A 93 -2.44 -0.87 0.25
N GLU A 94 -3.38 0.04 0.47
CA GLU A 94 -3.80 1.02 -0.50
C GLU A 94 -3.58 2.43 0.05
N THR A 95 -2.86 3.23 -0.73
CA THR A 95 -2.63 4.65 -0.46
C THR A 95 -3.38 5.48 -1.47
N THR A 96 -4.39 6.20 -1.04
CA THR A 96 -5.11 7.17 -1.85
C THR A 96 -4.51 8.55 -1.65
N MET A 97 -4.00 9.13 -2.72
CA MET A 97 -3.44 10.47 -2.76
C MET A 97 -4.35 11.37 -3.59
N GLN A 98 -4.72 12.53 -3.04
CA GLN A 98 -5.59 13.49 -3.70
C GLN A 98 -5.03 14.90 -3.55
N LEU A 99 -5.00 15.65 -4.64
CA LEU A 99 -4.76 17.09 -4.65
C LEU A 99 -6.10 17.80 -4.62
N LEU A 100 -6.36 18.58 -3.57
CA LEU A 100 -7.57 19.39 -3.43
C LEU A 100 -7.45 20.71 -4.18
N SER A 101 -6.26 21.33 -4.16
CA SER A 101 -5.96 22.61 -4.81
C SER A 101 -4.45 22.77 -5.03
N GLY A 102 -4.04 23.62 -5.97
CA GLY A 102 -2.64 23.88 -6.30
C GLY A 102 -2.09 23.05 -7.47
N GLU A 103 -0.77 23.08 -7.67
CA GLU A 103 -0.07 22.37 -8.75
C GLU A 103 0.90 21.29 -8.25
N THR A 104 1.18 21.25 -6.94
CA THR A 104 2.13 20.31 -6.37
C THR A 104 1.45 19.02 -5.96
N SER A 105 1.67 17.96 -6.73
CA SER A 105 1.12 16.64 -6.42
C SER A 105 1.75 16.05 -5.14
N PRO A 106 0.97 15.29 -4.35
CA PRO A 106 1.52 14.47 -3.27
C PRO A 106 2.42 13.36 -3.83
N ILE A 107 3.53 13.09 -3.16
CA ILE A 107 4.50 12.07 -3.58
C ILE A 107 4.70 11.05 -2.46
N LEU A 108 4.48 9.77 -2.76
CA LEU A 108 4.93 8.66 -1.91
C LEU A 108 6.39 8.38 -2.23
N LYS A 109 7.29 8.61 -1.27
CA LYS A 109 8.73 8.38 -1.42
C LYS A 109 9.09 6.94 -1.09
N ASP A 110 8.64 6.47 0.05
CA ASP A 110 8.99 5.14 0.58
C ASP A 110 7.87 4.61 1.46
N MET A 111 7.79 3.27 1.56
CA MET A 111 6.88 2.57 2.45
C MET A 111 7.64 1.41 3.11
N SER A 112 7.53 1.34 4.43
CA SER A 112 8.07 0.26 5.25
C SER A 112 6.96 -0.42 6.04
N VAL A 113 6.99 -1.76 6.06
CA VAL A 113 6.06 -2.59 6.83
C VAL A 113 6.89 -3.49 7.73
N SER A 114 6.60 -3.46 9.02
CA SER A 114 7.19 -4.38 9.99
C SER A 114 6.22 -5.52 10.30
N VAL A 115 6.75 -6.72 10.46
CA VAL A 115 6.03 -7.90 10.98
C VAL A 115 6.47 -8.15 12.43
N LYS A 116 5.58 -8.71 13.25
CA LYS A 116 5.83 -9.04 14.66
C LYS A 116 6.29 -10.49 14.82
#